data_AF-A0A6J0X1B4-F1
#
_entry.id   AF-A0A6J0X1B4-F1
#
_cell.length_a   1.000
_cell.length_b   1.000
_cell.length_c   1.000
_cell.angle_alpha   90.00
_cell.angle_beta   90.00
_cell.angle_gamma   90.00
#
_symmetry.space_group_name_H-M   'P 1'
#
loop_
_entity.id
_entity.type
_entity.pdbx_description
1 polymer ?
#
loop_
_entity_poly.entity_id
_entity_poly.type
_entity_poly.pdbx_seq_one_letter_code
_entity_poly.pdbx_strand_id
1 'polypeptide(L)'
;MALQTAPSSLGSRGTPAHGSLLLLLLSLGWVLPSRAQAADVGLALLTSRLQRTSRDLSWQQPELTDLLPRARRGTEKKACPLGQEAQVVDENLVFYEEWKLEACVDGPLLAAQMGRVNLIPFTYQQLHIFKRKLDEDIHKWNVTSLDTVKSLLKVSQGRGVDAQVAALIARYVGGGGQLDKAALDTLATFRPAYLCFLRPEQLGSVQLSVLWMTTPQDLDACGPPQMVVLYHKARMAFQNVSGSEYVKRIKPFLGGASTEDLRVFTQQNISIDVAAFKKLPKEAVLSLTVAEVQKLLGPNLVGLKAEAGNEPLRDWISQQSQEDLDRLGLGLVGGVPNGYLVLDLHGREASSGGPHRLGRGPGPVLTVTASLLLASVLS
;
A
#
# COMPACT_ATOMS: atom_id res chain seq x y z
N MET A 1 -44.50 45.00 53.28
CA MET A 1 -45.81 44.76 52.65
C MET A 1 -45.76 43.32 52.12
N ALA A 2 -46.08 42.32 52.96
CA ALA A 2 -47.40 41.67 53.08
C ALA A 2 -47.80 40.89 51.80
N LEU A 3 -48.24 39.63 51.78
CA LEU A 3 -48.46 38.55 52.76
C LEU A 3 -48.57 37.23 51.94
N GLN A 4 -47.98 36.15 52.44
CA GLN A 4 -48.49 34.76 52.58
C GLN A 4 -49.32 33.99 51.51
N THR A 5 -49.05 32.66 51.54
CA THR A 5 -49.95 31.47 51.37
C THR A 5 -50.30 30.91 49.97
N ALA A 6 -49.94 29.62 49.77
CA ALA A 6 -50.61 28.62 48.91
C ALA A 6 -51.97 28.21 49.54
N PRO A 7 -52.98 27.55 48.88
CA PRO A 7 -52.86 26.31 48.07
C PRO A 7 -53.92 26.02 46.95
N SER A 8 -53.72 24.89 46.24
CA SER A 8 -54.70 23.87 45.76
C SER A 8 -55.87 24.15 44.77
N SER A 9 -55.82 23.37 43.67
CA SER A 9 -56.84 22.43 43.12
C SER A 9 -57.76 22.77 41.93
N LEU A 10 -57.79 21.77 41.03
CA LEU A 10 -58.80 21.27 40.08
C LEU A 10 -59.28 22.10 38.87
N GLY A 11 -59.02 21.56 37.67
CA GLY A 11 -60.08 21.34 36.68
C GLY A 11 -59.69 21.39 35.20
N SER A 12 -59.68 20.20 34.56
CA SER A 12 -60.25 19.91 33.22
C SER A 12 -59.31 19.49 32.08
N ARG A 13 -59.33 18.17 31.82
CA ARG A 13 -59.50 17.45 30.53
C ARG A 13 -58.76 17.96 29.25
N GLY A 14 -57.86 17.12 28.75
CA GLY A 14 -57.41 17.10 27.34
C GLY A 14 -56.47 15.93 27.07
N THR A 15 -56.94 14.94 26.30
CA THR A 15 -56.26 13.68 25.92
C THR A 15 -55.19 13.86 24.82
N PRO A 16 -54.20 12.95 24.72
CA PRO A 16 -53.11 13.02 23.74
C PRO A 16 -53.47 12.29 22.44
N ALA A 17 -52.82 12.69 21.34
CA ALA A 17 -53.10 12.20 20.02
C ALA A 17 -51.81 11.75 19.29
N HIS A 18 -51.95 10.68 18.52
CA HIS A 18 -51.14 10.27 17.36
C HIS A 18 -49.97 9.30 17.58
N GLY A 19 -50.30 8.07 17.94
CA GLY A 19 -49.70 6.89 17.32
C GLY A 19 -50.63 6.38 16.22
N SER A 20 -50.36 6.71 14.95
CA SER A 20 -51.05 6.10 13.79
C SER A 20 -50.30 6.41 12.49
N LEU A 21 -49.20 5.72 12.25
CA LEU A 21 -48.56 5.67 10.93
C LEU A 21 -47.92 4.29 10.68
N LEU A 22 -48.60 3.21 11.09
CA LEU A 22 -48.11 1.84 10.92
C LEU A 22 -49.11 0.89 10.23
N LEU A 23 -50.14 1.43 9.54
CA LEU A 23 -51.23 0.61 8.98
C LEU A 23 -51.68 1.00 7.56
N LEU A 24 -50.81 1.55 6.70
CA LEU A 24 -51.18 1.97 5.34
C LEU A 24 -50.22 1.51 4.22
N LEU A 25 -49.63 0.31 4.31
CA LEU A 25 -48.86 -0.25 3.18
C LEU A 25 -49.14 -1.73 2.85
N LEU A 26 -50.32 -2.25 3.21
CA LEU A 26 -50.72 -3.61 2.84
C LEU A 26 -52.13 -3.63 2.25
N SER A 27 -52.28 -3.19 0.99
CA SER A 27 -53.26 -3.72 0.03
C SER A 27 -53.18 -2.93 -1.28
N LEU A 28 -52.69 -3.60 -2.33
CA LEU A 28 -53.22 -3.61 -3.71
C LEU A 28 -52.17 -4.27 -4.61
N GLY A 29 -52.33 -5.57 -4.83
CA GLY A 29 -51.39 -6.41 -5.56
C GLY A 29 -51.53 -6.31 -7.08
N TRP A 30 -50.39 -6.29 -7.77
CA TRP A 30 -50.29 -6.47 -9.22
C TRP A 30 -49.35 -7.65 -9.51
N VAL A 31 -49.98 -8.80 -9.80
CA VAL A 31 -49.69 -9.81 -10.82
C VAL A 31 -48.26 -9.84 -11.41
N LEU A 32 -47.56 -10.96 -11.19
CA LEU A 32 -46.42 -11.40 -12.00
C LEU A 32 -46.89 -11.87 -13.40
N PRO A 33 -46.18 -11.49 -14.48
CA PRO A 33 -46.12 -12.31 -15.68
C PRO A 33 -44.73 -12.92 -15.88
N SER A 34 -44.77 -14.13 -16.42
CA SER A 34 -43.71 -15.10 -16.62
C SER A 34 -42.63 -14.70 -17.64
N ARG A 35 -41.49 -15.38 -17.49
CA ARG A 35 -40.47 -15.74 -18.52
C ARG A 35 -40.81 -15.33 -19.95
N ALA A 36 -39.92 -14.53 -20.53
CA ALA A 36 -39.60 -14.57 -21.96
C ALA A 36 -38.07 -14.62 -22.12
N GLN A 37 -37.60 -15.68 -22.79
CA GLN A 37 -36.24 -15.75 -23.35
C GLN A 37 -36.06 -14.65 -24.39
N ALA A 38 -34.95 -13.92 -24.31
CA ALA A 38 -34.39 -13.17 -25.43
C ALA A 38 -32.92 -13.56 -25.58
N ALA A 39 -32.61 -13.98 -26.79
CA ALA A 39 -31.44 -14.70 -27.24
C ALA A 39 -30.09 -14.00 -27.05
N ASP A 40 -29.09 -14.84 -26.80
CA ASP A 40 -27.74 -14.78 -27.37
C ASP A 40 -27.68 -14.02 -28.70
N VAL A 41 -26.84 -13.00 -28.78
CA VAL A 41 -25.76 -12.81 -29.77
C VAL A 41 -25.02 -11.53 -29.35
N GLY A 42 -23.75 -11.65 -28.95
CA GLY A 42 -22.88 -10.48 -28.78
C GLY A 42 -21.78 -10.57 -27.72
N LEU A 43 -21.63 -11.69 -27.01
CA LEU A 43 -20.60 -11.85 -25.97
C LEU A 43 -19.52 -12.91 -26.30
N ALA A 44 -19.35 -13.24 -27.58
CA ALA A 44 -18.35 -14.22 -28.03
C ALA A 44 -17.11 -13.59 -28.71
N LEU A 45 -17.11 -12.27 -28.97
CA LEU A 45 -16.00 -11.58 -29.64
C LEU A 45 -15.08 -10.79 -28.68
N LEU A 46 -15.46 -10.62 -27.42
CA LEU A 46 -14.65 -9.89 -26.42
C LEU A 46 -13.87 -10.78 -25.46
N THR A 47 -14.15 -12.09 -25.44
CA THR A 47 -13.49 -13.05 -24.54
C THR A 47 -12.24 -13.70 -25.14
N SER A 48 -11.99 -13.57 -26.45
CA SER A 48 -10.79 -14.14 -27.08
C SER A 48 -9.53 -13.28 -26.95
N ARG A 49 -9.64 -12.00 -26.56
CA ARG A 49 -8.49 -11.08 -26.40
C ARG A 49 -7.99 -10.91 -24.96
N LEU A 50 -8.69 -11.42 -23.96
CA LEU A 50 -8.33 -11.26 -22.54
C LEU A 50 -7.65 -12.48 -21.92
N GLN A 51 -7.36 -13.52 -22.71
CA GLN A 51 -6.79 -14.78 -22.21
C GLN A 51 -5.41 -15.14 -22.76
N ARG A 52 -4.75 -14.23 -23.49
CA ARG A 52 -3.39 -14.47 -24.04
C ARG A 52 -2.26 -13.66 -23.38
N THR A 53 -2.51 -12.91 -22.30
CA THR A 53 -1.44 -12.18 -21.58
C THR A 53 -1.19 -12.68 -20.16
N SER A 54 -1.77 -13.83 -19.80
CA SER A 54 -1.49 -14.51 -18.53
C SER A 54 -0.78 -15.82 -18.82
N ARG A 55 0.54 -15.75 -19.01
CA ARG A 55 1.53 -16.78 -18.67
C ARG A 55 2.92 -16.30 -19.07
N ASP A 56 3.83 -16.42 -18.09
CA ASP A 56 5.28 -16.24 -18.15
C ASP A 56 5.83 -14.87 -18.54
N LEU A 57 6.31 -14.14 -17.51
CA LEU A 57 7.55 -13.37 -17.62
C LEU A 57 8.35 -13.54 -16.32
N SER A 58 8.93 -14.72 -16.19
CA SER A 58 10.17 -14.91 -15.45
C SER A 58 11.22 -13.95 -16.02
N TRP A 59 11.82 -13.16 -15.15
CA TRP A 59 12.93 -12.28 -15.51
C TRP A 59 14.13 -13.14 -15.92
N GLN A 60 14.32 -13.34 -17.21
CA GLN A 60 15.63 -13.59 -17.81
C GLN A 60 15.87 -12.50 -18.85
N GLN A 61 16.97 -11.75 -18.65
CA GLN A 61 17.47 -10.77 -19.62
C GLN A 61 17.79 -11.46 -20.94
N PRO A 62 17.29 -10.95 -22.08
CA PRO A 62 17.92 -11.19 -23.36
C PRO A 62 18.82 -9.99 -23.70
N GLU A 63 20.10 -10.32 -23.82
CA GLU A 63 21.15 -9.73 -24.66
C GLU A 63 20.79 -8.47 -25.48
N LEU A 64 21.63 -7.46 -25.24
CA LEU A 64 21.69 -6.15 -25.85
C LEU A 64 21.75 -6.23 -27.38
N THR A 65 20.63 -5.98 -28.06
CA THR A 65 20.66 -5.60 -29.47
C THR A 65 20.23 -4.14 -29.57
N ASP A 66 21.15 -3.30 -30.05
CA ASP A 66 21.01 -1.86 -30.26
C ASP A 66 19.71 -1.48 -30.97
N LEU A 67 18.68 -1.17 -30.18
CA LEU A 67 17.57 -0.36 -30.64
C LEU A 67 17.89 1.08 -30.27
N LEU A 68 18.48 1.77 -31.26
CA LEU A 68 18.62 3.22 -31.32
C LEU A 68 17.42 3.90 -30.64
N PRO A 69 17.63 4.72 -29.59
CA PRO A 69 16.55 5.46 -28.99
C PRO A 69 15.96 6.34 -30.09
N ARG A 70 14.66 6.17 -30.36
CA ARG A 70 13.87 7.10 -31.15
C ARG A 70 14.15 8.48 -30.57
N ALA A 71 14.93 9.27 -31.31
CA ALA A 71 15.45 10.55 -30.88
C ALA A 71 14.30 11.36 -30.28
N ARG A 72 14.35 11.59 -28.97
CA ARG A 72 13.62 12.72 -28.38
C ARG A 72 14.10 13.92 -29.16
N ARG A 73 13.21 14.50 -29.96
CA ARG A 73 13.46 15.76 -30.65
C ARG A 73 13.66 16.79 -29.53
N GLY A 74 14.91 16.97 -29.11
CA GLY A 74 15.29 17.97 -28.14
C GLY A 74 15.05 19.31 -28.79
N THR A 75 13.92 19.94 -28.47
CA THR A 75 13.84 21.38 -28.57
C THR A 75 14.93 21.93 -27.65
N GLU A 76 15.90 22.65 -28.20
CA GLU A 76 16.83 23.45 -27.39
C GLU A 76 15.99 24.22 -26.36
N LYS A 77 16.23 23.96 -25.07
CA LYS A 77 15.62 24.77 -23.99
C LYS A 77 16.23 26.17 -24.11
N LYS A 78 15.50 27.09 -24.74
CA LYS A 78 15.87 28.51 -24.80
C LYS A 78 15.99 29.04 -23.37
N ALA A 79 17.14 29.59 -23.02
CA ALA A 79 17.34 30.23 -21.72
C ALA A 79 16.52 31.53 -21.64
N CYS A 80 16.09 31.91 -20.44
CA CYS A 80 15.45 33.21 -20.26
C CYS A 80 16.46 34.34 -20.56
N PRO A 81 16.11 35.32 -21.40
CA PRO A 81 16.96 36.48 -21.62
C PRO A 81 17.18 37.26 -20.32
N LEU A 82 18.39 37.82 -20.15
CA LEU A 82 18.74 38.64 -18.99
C LEU A 82 17.73 39.80 -18.80
N GLY A 83 17.20 39.92 -17.58
CA GLY A 83 16.21 40.95 -17.22
C GLY A 83 14.78 40.68 -17.67
N GLN A 84 14.49 39.53 -18.27
CA GLN A 84 13.11 39.13 -18.64
C GLN A 84 12.51 38.09 -17.69
N GLU A 85 13.18 37.75 -16.60
CA GLU A 85 12.62 36.90 -15.56
C GLU A 85 11.41 37.59 -14.93
N ALA A 86 10.31 36.84 -14.83
CA ALA A 86 9.13 37.33 -14.16
C ALA A 86 9.44 37.51 -12.67
N GLN A 87 9.10 38.67 -12.12
CA GLN A 87 9.19 38.94 -10.68
C GLN A 87 7.82 38.96 -10.00
N VAL A 88 6.76 39.13 -10.81
CA VAL A 88 5.37 39.23 -10.37
C VAL A 88 4.50 38.47 -11.36
N VAL A 89 3.50 37.76 -10.84
CA VAL A 89 2.42 37.19 -11.64
C VAL A 89 1.39 38.29 -11.86
N ASP A 90 1.38 38.87 -13.06
CA ASP A 90 0.47 39.95 -13.48
C ASP A 90 -0.12 39.68 -14.88
N GLU A 91 -0.96 40.60 -15.36
CA GLU A 91 -1.65 40.50 -16.65
C GLU A 91 -0.68 40.48 -17.84
N ASN A 92 0.56 40.96 -17.68
CA ASN A 92 1.54 40.99 -18.77
C ASN A 92 1.95 39.58 -19.19
N LEU A 93 1.89 38.61 -18.27
CA LEU A 93 2.20 37.21 -18.56
C LEU A 93 1.21 36.55 -19.51
N VAL A 94 -0.02 37.09 -19.66
CA VAL A 94 -1.00 36.56 -20.63
C VAL A 94 -0.48 36.69 -22.06
N PHE A 95 0.35 37.70 -22.33
CA PHE A 95 0.93 37.96 -23.65
C PHE A 95 2.22 37.17 -23.93
N TYR A 96 2.71 36.38 -22.97
CA TYR A 96 3.92 35.59 -23.16
C TYR A 96 3.60 34.35 -24.00
N GLU A 97 4.45 34.10 -25.00
CA GLU A 97 4.47 32.83 -25.71
C GLU A 97 4.80 31.68 -24.75
N GLU A 98 4.35 30.48 -25.09
CA GLU A 98 4.51 29.26 -24.28
C GLU A 98 5.96 29.02 -23.86
N TRP A 99 6.91 29.11 -24.79
CA TRP A 99 8.33 28.92 -24.48
C TRP A 99 8.87 29.99 -23.53
N LYS A 100 8.34 31.22 -23.59
CA LYS A 100 8.80 32.34 -22.76
C LYS A 100 8.30 32.16 -21.34
N LEU A 101 7.07 31.69 -21.16
CA LEU A 101 6.59 31.24 -19.85
C LEU A 101 7.45 30.09 -19.32
N GLU A 102 7.78 29.12 -20.17
CA GLU A 102 8.62 27.98 -19.81
C GLU A 102 10.05 28.39 -19.39
N ALA A 103 10.62 29.42 -20.01
CA ALA A 103 11.97 29.87 -19.73
C ALA A 103 12.05 30.85 -18.56
N CYS A 104 11.12 31.82 -18.50
CA CYS A 104 11.27 33.04 -17.69
C CYS A 104 10.38 33.13 -16.45
N VAL A 105 9.45 32.19 -16.27
CA VAL A 105 8.61 32.14 -15.06
C VAL A 105 9.13 31.02 -14.16
N ASP A 106 9.50 31.37 -12.93
CA ASP A 106 10.04 30.42 -11.96
C ASP A 106 8.93 29.72 -11.16
N GLY A 107 9.15 28.45 -10.80
CA GLY A 107 8.17 27.65 -10.04
C GLY A 107 7.87 28.23 -8.65
N PRO A 108 8.89 28.54 -7.82
CA PRO A 108 8.74 29.28 -6.57
C PRO A 108 7.96 30.59 -6.67
N LEU A 109 8.16 31.40 -7.72
CA LEU A 109 7.38 32.62 -7.94
C LEU A 109 5.89 32.31 -8.11
N LEU A 110 5.58 31.33 -8.99
CA LEU A 110 4.20 30.90 -9.23
C LEU A 110 3.56 30.40 -7.94
N ALA A 111 4.29 29.63 -7.13
CA ALA A 111 3.82 29.13 -5.85
C ALA A 111 3.50 30.27 -4.87
N ALA A 112 4.39 31.26 -4.75
CA ALA A 112 4.23 32.40 -3.85
C ALA A 112 3.07 33.33 -4.27
N GLN A 113 2.83 33.47 -5.58
CA GLN A 113 1.82 34.37 -6.13
C GLN A 113 0.62 33.63 -6.76
N MET A 114 0.35 32.39 -6.31
CA MET A 114 -0.69 31.53 -6.88
C MET A 114 -2.09 32.15 -6.81
N GLY A 115 -2.35 32.95 -5.76
CA GLY A 115 -3.59 33.70 -5.64
C GLY A 115 -3.86 34.61 -6.84
N ARG A 116 -2.81 35.12 -7.50
CA ARG A 116 -2.90 35.98 -8.69
C ARG A 116 -3.15 35.17 -9.97
N VAL A 117 -2.58 33.98 -10.10
CA VAL A 117 -2.77 33.10 -11.27
C VAL A 117 -4.26 32.85 -11.53
N ASN A 118 -5.05 32.67 -10.47
CA ASN A 118 -6.50 32.44 -10.55
C ASN A 118 -7.31 33.69 -10.94
N LEU A 119 -6.74 34.88 -10.84
CA LEU A 119 -7.41 36.14 -11.15
C LEU A 119 -7.14 36.61 -12.58
N ILE A 120 -6.18 35.99 -13.26
CA ILE A 120 -5.69 36.39 -14.58
C ILE A 120 -6.17 35.36 -15.62
N PRO A 121 -6.73 35.78 -16.77
CA PRO A 121 -7.31 34.89 -17.77
C PRO A 121 -6.25 34.22 -18.65
N PHE A 122 -5.42 33.35 -18.05
CA PHE A 122 -4.47 32.52 -18.80
C PHE A 122 -5.17 31.47 -19.67
N THR A 123 -4.55 31.14 -20.80
CA THR A 123 -5.05 30.05 -21.66
C THR A 123 -4.77 28.67 -21.06
N TYR A 124 -5.48 27.63 -21.53
CA TYR A 124 -5.23 26.25 -21.11
C TYR A 124 -3.78 25.81 -21.30
N GLN A 125 -3.13 26.25 -22.39
CA GLN A 125 -1.73 25.93 -22.66
C GLN A 125 -0.78 26.59 -21.66
N GLN A 126 -0.99 27.87 -21.35
CA GLN A 126 -0.21 28.60 -20.36
C GLN A 126 -0.39 28.02 -18.95
N LEU A 127 -1.62 27.66 -18.58
CA LEU A 127 -1.90 26.97 -17.32
C LEU A 127 -1.23 25.58 -17.26
N HIS A 128 -1.15 24.86 -18.38
CA HIS A 128 -0.44 23.59 -18.44
C HIS A 128 1.07 23.75 -18.22
N ILE A 129 1.67 24.82 -18.74
CA ILE A 129 3.08 25.17 -18.51
C ILE A 129 3.32 25.50 -17.04
N PHE A 130 2.47 26.34 -16.44
CA PHE A 130 2.56 26.61 -15.01
C PHE A 130 2.41 25.34 -14.21
N LYS A 131 1.43 24.49 -14.53
CA LYS A 131 1.29 23.19 -13.88
C LYS A 131 2.56 22.34 -13.96
N ARG A 132 3.17 22.20 -15.15
CA ARG A 132 4.42 21.45 -15.32
C ARG A 132 5.56 22.02 -14.49
N LYS A 133 5.75 23.34 -14.49
CA LYS A 133 6.77 24.00 -13.66
C LYS A 133 6.53 23.78 -12.18
N LEU A 134 5.27 23.87 -11.78
CA LEU A 134 4.86 23.61 -10.41
C LEU A 134 5.17 22.15 -10.04
N ASP A 135 4.92 21.18 -10.93
CA ASP A 135 5.26 19.77 -10.74
C ASP A 135 6.77 19.54 -10.61
N GLU A 136 7.58 20.22 -11.42
CA GLU A 136 9.04 20.11 -11.37
C GLU A 136 9.62 20.67 -10.06
N ASP A 137 9.07 21.77 -9.53
CA ASP A 137 9.65 22.47 -8.37
C ASP A 137 8.95 22.22 -7.04
N ILE A 138 7.84 21.47 -7.01
CA ILE A 138 7.01 21.26 -5.81
C ILE A 138 7.82 20.81 -4.58
N HIS A 139 8.86 20.02 -4.80
CA HIS A 139 9.72 19.49 -3.76
C HIS A 139 10.59 20.57 -3.07
N LYS A 140 10.80 21.72 -3.72
CA LYS A 140 11.60 22.85 -3.22
C LYS A 140 10.81 23.82 -2.35
N TRP A 141 9.48 23.76 -2.37
CA TRP A 141 8.66 24.81 -1.77
C TRP A 141 8.53 24.70 -0.27
N ASN A 142 8.55 25.84 0.43
CA ASN A 142 8.22 25.91 1.85
C ASN A 142 6.73 26.23 2.03
N VAL A 143 5.87 25.22 1.82
CA VAL A 143 4.42 25.40 1.99
C VAL A 143 4.07 25.18 3.46
N THR A 144 3.74 26.26 4.17
CA THR A 144 3.36 26.20 5.60
C THR A 144 1.92 26.67 5.86
N SER A 145 1.32 27.37 4.89
CA SER A 145 -0.03 27.94 5.02
C SER A 145 -1.08 27.09 4.29
N LEU A 146 -2.18 26.79 5.00
CA LEU A 146 -3.33 26.07 4.45
C LEU A 146 -4.00 26.83 3.29
N ASP A 147 -4.05 28.17 3.34
CA ASP A 147 -4.61 28.99 2.26
C ASP A 147 -3.78 28.91 0.98
N THR A 148 -2.46 28.75 1.13
CA THR A 148 -1.55 28.53 0.00
C THR A 148 -1.83 27.17 -0.64
N VAL A 149 -1.97 26.11 0.16
CA VAL A 149 -2.35 24.77 -0.33
C VAL A 149 -3.70 24.83 -1.05
N LYS A 150 -4.72 25.48 -0.45
CA LYS A 150 -6.06 25.62 -1.04
C LYS A 150 -6.02 26.31 -2.40
N SER A 151 -5.21 27.37 -2.53
CA SER A 151 -5.05 28.11 -3.78
C SER A 151 -4.36 27.26 -4.85
N LEU A 152 -3.35 26.48 -4.47
CA LEU A 152 -2.62 25.57 -5.36
C LEU A 152 -3.46 24.38 -5.83
N LEU A 153 -4.30 23.83 -4.96
CA LEU A 153 -5.22 22.74 -5.32
C LEU A 153 -6.29 23.18 -6.31
N LYS A 154 -6.76 24.45 -6.24
CA LYS A 154 -7.70 24.98 -7.22
C LYS A 154 -7.13 25.02 -8.64
N VAL A 155 -5.83 25.25 -8.78
CA VAL A 155 -5.13 25.28 -10.09
C VAL A 155 -4.74 23.87 -10.54
N SER A 156 -4.46 22.98 -9.59
CA SER A 156 -4.13 21.57 -9.82
C SER A 156 -5.39 20.74 -10.09
N GLN A 157 -6.26 21.19 -11.00
CA GLN A 157 -7.46 20.45 -11.41
C GLN A 157 -7.22 19.66 -12.71
N GLY A 158 -7.87 18.50 -12.83
CA GLY A 158 -7.82 17.66 -14.03
C GLY A 158 -7.32 16.24 -13.76
N ARG A 159 -7.23 15.42 -14.81
CA ARG A 159 -6.82 14.02 -14.71
C ARG A 159 -5.32 13.92 -14.42
N GLY A 160 -4.94 13.06 -13.46
CA GLY A 160 -3.52 12.77 -13.16
C GLY A 160 -2.81 13.79 -12.27
N VAL A 161 -3.55 14.51 -11.42
CA VAL A 161 -3.00 15.48 -10.44
C VAL A 161 -2.70 14.85 -9.08
N ASP A 162 -3.02 13.57 -8.87
CA ASP A 162 -2.92 12.91 -7.57
C ASP A 162 -1.53 13.00 -6.94
N ALA A 163 -0.49 12.79 -7.75
CA ALA A 163 0.90 12.90 -7.30
C ALA A 163 1.26 14.34 -6.90
N GLN A 164 0.76 15.33 -7.65
CA GLN A 164 0.96 16.75 -7.36
C GLN A 164 0.23 17.16 -6.07
N VAL A 165 -1.04 16.79 -5.94
CA VAL A 165 -1.85 17.02 -4.73
C VAL A 165 -1.19 16.38 -3.51
N ALA A 166 -0.75 15.12 -3.64
CA ALA A 166 -0.04 14.42 -2.58
C ALA A 166 1.27 15.11 -2.20
N ALA A 167 2.06 15.57 -3.17
CA ALA A 167 3.29 16.30 -2.92
C ALA A 167 3.03 17.64 -2.22
N LEU A 168 1.96 18.38 -2.57
CA LEU A 168 1.57 19.64 -1.91
C LEU A 168 1.22 19.39 -0.44
N ILE A 169 0.41 18.36 -0.18
CA ILE A 169 0.04 17.96 1.17
C ILE A 169 1.29 17.53 1.95
N ALA A 170 2.18 16.76 1.34
CA ALA A 170 3.44 16.35 1.96
C ALA A 170 4.33 17.54 2.34
N ARG A 171 4.38 18.59 1.52
CA ARG A 171 5.11 19.83 1.87
C ARG A 171 4.44 20.57 3.03
N TYR A 172 3.11 20.71 3.00
CA TYR A 172 2.35 21.32 4.09
C TYR A 172 2.60 20.62 5.44
N VAL A 173 2.48 19.29 5.47
CA VAL A 173 2.72 18.51 6.68
C VAL A 173 4.20 18.55 7.09
N GLY A 174 5.13 18.50 6.12
CA GLY A 174 6.56 18.65 6.37
C GLY A 174 6.96 20.01 6.94
N GLY A 175 6.21 21.06 6.61
CA GLY A 175 6.36 22.41 7.17
C GLY A 175 5.73 22.62 8.54
N GLY A 176 5.23 21.55 9.19
CA GLY A 176 4.56 21.61 10.49
C GLY A 176 3.05 21.82 10.42
N GLY A 177 2.46 21.83 9.22
CA GLY A 177 1.02 21.84 9.03
C GLY A 177 0.35 20.59 9.60
N GLN A 178 -0.84 20.74 10.17
CA GLN A 178 -1.63 19.63 10.71
C GLN A 178 -2.79 19.31 9.77
N LEU A 179 -2.99 18.01 9.48
CA LEU A 179 -4.18 17.53 8.79
C LEU A 179 -5.31 17.30 9.81
N ASP A 180 -5.78 18.40 10.38
CA ASP A 180 -6.92 18.42 11.28
C ASP A 180 -8.25 18.45 10.53
N LYS A 181 -9.38 18.39 11.25
CA LYS A 181 -10.70 18.40 10.61
C LYS A 181 -10.90 19.63 9.72
N ALA A 182 -10.50 20.82 10.17
CA ALA A 182 -10.69 22.05 9.39
C ALA A 182 -9.82 22.09 8.13
N ALA A 183 -8.58 21.58 8.22
CA ALA A 183 -7.68 21.39 7.09
C ALA A 183 -8.27 20.36 6.13
N LEU A 184 -8.77 19.22 6.59
CA LEU A 184 -9.40 18.21 5.74
C LEU A 184 -10.67 18.73 5.06
N ASP A 185 -11.52 19.46 5.78
CA ASP A 185 -12.72 20.10 5.22
C ASP A 185 -12.34 21.14 4.15
N THR A 186 -11.24 21.86 4.37
CA THR A 186 -10.69 22.83 3.40
C THR A 186 -10.05 22.14 2.19
N LEU A 187 -9.35 21.03 2.44
CA LEU A 187 -8.77 20.14 1.46
C LEU A 187 -9.84 19.14 1.02
N ALA A 188 -10.96 19.62 0.48
CA ALA A 188 -12.06 18.78 -0.01
C ALA A 188 -11.62 17.68 -1.02
N THR A 189 -10.37 17.76 -1.50
CA THR A 189 -9.70 16.80 -2.39
C THR A 189 -8.84 15.77 -1.66
N PHE A 190 -8.63 15.90 -0.35
CA PHE A 190 -7.81 14.98 0.45
C PHE A 190 -8.46 13.61 0.44
N ARG A 191 -7.79 12.65 -0.18
CA ARG A 191 -8.14 11.24 -0.10
C ARG A 191 -7.25 10.57 0.93
N PRO A 192 -7.78 9.68 1.78
CA PRO A 192 -6.94 8.92 2.71
C PRO A 192 -5.81 8.15 2.00
N ALA A 193 -5.98 7.79 0.71
CA ALA A 193 -4.90 7.25 -0.14
C ALA A 193 -3.62 8.12 -0.17
N TYR A 194 -3.72 9.43 0.10
CA TYR A 194 -2.55 10.32 0.17
C TYR A 194 -1.66 10.08 1.39
N LEU A 195 -2.13 9.34 2.41
CA LEU A 195 -1.31 8.94 3.55
C LEU A 195 -0.05 8.18 3.09
N CYS A 196 -0.17 7.34 2.05
CA CYS A 196 0.95 6.56 1.52
C CYS A 196 1.97 7.38 0.73
N PHE A 197 1.76 8.68 0.55
CA PHE A 197 2.73 9.61 -0.05
C PHE A 197 3.50 10.42 1.01
N LEU A 198 3.10 10.33 2.28
CA LEU A 198 3.76 11.02 3.38
C LEU A 198 4.92 10.18 3.92
N ARG A 199 6.04 10.83 4.27
CA ARG A 199 7.13 10.13 4.96
C ARG A 199 6.71 9.68 6.37
N PRO A 200 7.33 8.65 6.96
CA PRO A 200 7.00 8.19 8.31
C PRO A 200 7.00 9.31 9.35
N GLU A 201 7.95 10.24 9.27
CA GLU A 201 8.05 11.38 10.20
C GLU A 201 6.86 12.35 10.04
N GLN A 202 6.34 12.48 8.82
CA GLN A 202 5.20 13.34 8.50
C GLN A 202 3.87 12.71 8.93
N LEU A 203 3.78 11.37 8.89
CA LEU A 203 2.61 10.64 9.37
C LEU A 203 2.35 10.82 10.88
N GLY A 204 3.39 11.15 11.65
CA GLY A 204 3.27 11.51 13.06
C GLY A 204 2.27 12.65 13.30
N SER A 205 2.32 13.68 12.45
CA SER A 205 1.51 14.90 12.54
C SER A 205 0.07 14.76 12.03
N VAL A 206 -0.29 13.60 11.48
CA VAL A 206 -1.66 13.32 11.02
C VAL A 206 -2.58 13.10 12.22
N GLN A 207 -3.75 13.74 12.24
CA GLN A 207 -4.70 13.53 13.33
C GLN A 207 -5.36 12.15 13.28
N LEU A 208 -5.70 11.62 14.45
CA LEU A 208 -6.33 10.30 14.61
C LEU A 208 -7.70 10.20 13.90
N SER A 209 -8.39 11.32 13.71
CA SER A 209 -9.69 11.39 13.02
C SER A 209 -9.62 10.91 11.56
N VAL A 210 -8.48 11.10 10.86
CA VAL A 210 -8.30 10.65 9.48
C VAL A 210 -8.42 9.12 9.35
N LEU A 211 -7.95 8.40 10.38
CA LEU A 211 -7.90 6.95 10.38
C LEU A 211 -9.31 6.34 10.42
N TRP A 212 -10.29 7.08 10.95
CA TRP A 212 -11.70 6.66 10.93
C TRP A 212 -12.32 6.64 9.53
N MET A 213 -11.75 7.40 8.60
CA MET A 213 -12.22 7.51 7.21
C MET A 213 -11.39 6.67 6.23
N THR A 214 -10.33 6.02 6.72
CA THR A 214 -9.39 5.28 5.87
C THR A 214 -9.96 3.91 5.53
N THR A 215 -10.00 3.59 4.24
CA THR A 215 -10.42 2.28 3.72
C THR A 215 -9.21 1.37 3.47
N PRO A 216 -9.40 0.04 3.35
CA PRO A 216 -8.30 -0.85 2.99
C PRO A 216 -7.58 -0.47 1.69
N GLN A 217 -8.31 0.05 0.70
CA GLN A 217 -7.78 0.43 -0.61
C GLN A 217 -6.85 1.64 -0.52
N ASP A 218 -7.12 2.55 0.42
CA ASP A 218 -6.27 3.72 0.66
C ASP A 218 -4.87 3.33 1.14
N LEU A 219 -4.69 2.13 1.69
CA LEU A 219 -3.43 1.65 2.27
C LEU A 219 -2.61 0.80 1.29
N ASP A 220 -3.15 0.43 0.13
CA ASP A 220 -2.48 -0.52 -0.79
C ASP A 220 -1.16 0.02 -1.37
N ALA A 221 -0.97 1.35 -1.39
CA ALA A 221 0.26 2.00 -1.85
C ALA A 221 1.29 2.25 -0.73
N CYS A 222 0.96 1.93 0.53
CA CYS A 222 1.82 2.25 1.68
C CYS A 222 2.96 1.24 1.81
N GLY A 223 4.18 1.76 2.02
CA GLY A 223 5.35 0.95 2.34
C GLY A 223 5.39 0.51 3.81
N PRO A 224 6.22 -0.50 4.15
CA PRO A 224 6.31 -1.02 5.52
C PRO A 224 6.59 0.05 6.60
N PRO A 225 7.54 1.00 6.41
CA PRO A 225 7.80 2.03 7.43
C PRO A 225 6.60 2.93 7.71
N GLN A 226 5.78 3.22 6.69
CA GLN A 226 4.57 4.01 6.85
C GLN A 226 3.49 3.22 7.60
N MET A 227 3.35 1.94 7.25
CA MET A 227 2.37 1.05 7.87
C MET A 227 2.61 0.89 9.37
N VAL A 228 3.86 0.82 9.83
CA VAL A 228 4.18 0.79 11.27
C VAL A 228 3.65 2.03 11.99
N VAL A 229 3.87 3.23 11.45
CA VAL A 229 3.35 4.48 12.04
C VAL A 229 1.83 4.50 12.03
N LEU A 230 1.21 4.13 10.89
CA LEU A 230 -0.24 4.10 10.74
C LEU A 230 -0.89 3.09 11.69
N TYR A 231 -0.28 1.93 11.90
CA TYR A 231 -0.76 0.91 12.83
C TYR A 231 -0.80 1.43 14.27
N HIS A 232 0.28 2.02 14.77
CA HIS A 232 0.30 2.60 16.11
C HIS A 232 -0.73 3.72 16.28
N LYS A 233 -0.87 4.60 15.28
CA LYS A 233 -1.90 5.63 15.31
C LYS A 233 -3.31 5.03 15.26
N ALA A 234 -3.54 3.95 14.51
CA ALA A 234 -4.84 3.27 14.47
C ALA A 234 -5.20 2.65 15.83
N ARG A 235 -4.22 2.06 16.53
CA ARG A 235 -4.44 1.57 17.90
C ARG A 235 -4.90 2.69 18.84
N MET A 236 -4.28 3.87 18.76
CA MET A 236 -4.69 5.04 19.54
C MET A 236 -6.07 5.56 19.12
N ALA A 237 -6.33 5.65 17.81
CA ALA A 237 -7.59 6.14 17.27
C ALA A 237 -8.79 5.28 17.69
N PHE A 238 -8.59 3.97 17.77
CA PHE A 238 -9.64 2.98 18.06
C PHE A 238 -9.60 2.45 19.50
N GLN A 239 -8.86 3.07 20.41
CA GLN A 239 -8.69 2.59 21.79
C GLN A 239 -10.00 2.42 22.58
N ASN A 240 -11.03 3.21 22.23
CA ASN A 240 -12.34 3.17 22.87
C ASN A 240 -13.34 2.25 22.15
N VAL A 241 -12.90 1.56 21.10
CA VAL A 241 -13.71 0.61 20.33
C VAL A 241 -13.41 -0.79 20.85
N SER A 242 -14.44 -1.61 21.02
CA SER A 242 -14.32 -2.96 21.57
C SER A 242 -14.95 -4.01 20.66
N GLY A 243 -14.58 -5.27 20.86
CA GLY A 243 -15.20 -6.42 20.20
C GLY A 243 -14.95 -6.47 18.68
N SER A 244 -15.94 -6.97 17.95
CA SER A 244 -15.83 -7.20 16.49
C SER A 244 -15.61 -5.90 15.70
N GLU A 245 -16.13 -4.77 16.18
CA GLU A 245 -15.94 -3.47 15.54
C GLU A 245 -14.47 -3.01 15.63
N TYR A 246 -13.80 -3.26 16.76
CA TYR A 246 -12.37 -2.98 16.88
C TYR A 246 -11.57 -3.79 15.87
N VAL A 247 -11.84 -5.10 15.81
CA VAL A 247 -11.16 -6.03 14.88
C VAL A 247 -11.37 -5.58 13.43
N LYS A 248 -12.61 -5.21 13.07
CA LYS A 248 -12.93 -4.71 11.72
C LYS A 248 -12.13 -3.45 11.36
N ARG A 249 -11.93 -2.54 12.32
CA ARG A 249 -11.24 -1.26 12.11
C ARG A 249 -9.73 -1.37 12.11
N ILE A 250 -9.15 -2.22 12.95
CA ILE A 250 -7.69 -2.34 13.06
C ILE A 250 -7.10 -3.21 11.94
N LYS A 251 -7.88 -4.16 11.42
CA LYS A 251 -7.43 -5.15 10.43
C LYS A 251 -6.74 -4.57 9.18
N PRO A 252 -7.20 -3.48 8.55
CA PRO A 252 -6.51 -2.89 7.39
C PRO A 252 -5.09 -2.41 7.70
N PHE A 253 -4.81 -2.08 8.96
CA PHE A 253 -3.54 -1.53 9.41
C PHE A 253 -2.53 -2.59 9.87
N LEU A 254 -2.92 -3.87 9.89
CA LEU A 254 -2.07 -4.96 10.43
C LEU A 254 -0.75 -5.15 9.70
N GLY A 255 -0.58 -4.59 8.50
CA GLY A 255 0.71 -4.55 7.81
C GLY A 255 1.79 -3.72 8.49
N GLY A 256 1.49 -3.09 9.63
CA GLY A 256 2.48 -2.45 10.52
C GLY A 256 2.58 -3.06 11.91
N ALA A 257 1.93 -4.20 12.17
CA ALA A 257 1.89 -4.82 13.49
C ALA A 257 3.18 -5.58 13.82
N SER A 258 3.68 -5.43 15.05
CA SER A 258 4.81 -6.21 15.56
C SER A 258 4.38 -7.62 16.01
N THR A 259 5.35 -8.51 16.25
CA THR A 259 5.10 -9.83 16.85
C THR A 259 4.40 -9.71 18.20
N GLU A 260 4.82 -8.73 19.01
CA GLU A 260 4.24 -8.44 20.33
C GLU A 260 2.78 -8.02 20.22
N ASP A 261 2.45 -7.20 19.22
CA ASP A 261 1.07 -6.81 18.95
C ASP A 261 0.21 -8.01 18.54
N LEU A 262 0.73 -8.90 17.69
CA LEU A 262 0.02 -10.12 17.30
C LEU A 262 -0.18 -11.07 18.47
N ARG A 263 0.77 -11.15 19.41
CA ARG A 263 0.59 -11.91 20.65
C ARG A 263 -0.55 -11.37 21.50
N VAL A 264 -0.73 -10.04 21.58
CA VAL A 264 -1.90 -9.45 22.25
C VAL A 264 -3.21 -9.90 21.58
N PHE A 265 -3.24 -9.99 20.25
CA PHE A 265 -4.42 -10.51 19.54
C PHE A 265 -4.74 -11.95 19.95
N THR A 266 -3.71 -12.82 20.00
CA THR A 266 -3.90 -14.21 20.44
C THR A 266 -4.38 -14.31 21.89
N GLN A 267 -3.88 -13.47 22.80
CA GLN A 267 -4.30 -13.44 24.21
C GLN A 267 -5.75 -12.99 24.38
N GLN A 268 -6.22 -12.10 23.50
CA GLN A 268 -7.59 -11.60 23.47
C GLN A 268 -8.54 -12.49 22.65
N ASN A 269 -8.07 -13.66 22.18
CA ASN A 269 -8.82 -14.56 21.29
C ASN A 269 -9.34 -13.87 20.03
N ILE A 270 -8.60 -12.89 19.50
CA ILE A 270 -8.90 -12.22 18.24
C ILE A 270 -8.26 -13.02 17.12
N SER A 271 -9.11 -13.53 16.21
CA SER A 271 -8.65 -14.17 14.98
C SER A 271 -8.64 -13.20 13.81
N ILE A 272 -7.68 -13.38 12.91
CA ILE A 272 -7.60 -12.69 11.63
C ILE A 272 -7.83 -13.68 10.48
N ASP A 273 -8.19 -13.18 9.32
CA ASP A 273 -8.30 -14.03 8.13
C ASP A 273 -6.95 -14.14 7.40
N VAL A 274 -6.88 -15.11 6.50
CA VAL A 274 -5.67 -15.40 5.72
C VAL A 274 -5.27 -14.20 4.85
N ALA A 275 -6.23 -13.40 4.36
CA ALA A 275 -5.94 -12.21 3.57
C ALA A 275 -5.22 -11.13 4.40
N ALA A 276 -5.63 -10.93 5.66
CA ALA A 276 -4.95 -10.04 6.59
C ALA A 276 -3.58 -10.61 7.02
N PHE A 277 -3.49 -11.93 7.25
CA PHE A 277 -2.24 -12.60 7.57
C PHE A 277 -1.17 -12.38 6.50
N LYS A 278 -1.54 -12.47 5.21
CA LYS A 278 -0.63 -12.20 4.08
C LYS A 278 -0.10 -10.77 4.04
N LYS A 279 -0.80 -9.82 4.64
CA LYS A 279 -0.39 -8.42 4.70
C LYS A 279 0.50 -8.11 5.90
N LEU A 280 0.73 -9.06 6.82
CA LEU A 280 1.58 -8.86 7.99
C LEU A 280 3.05 -8.63 7.60
N PRO A 281 3.82 -7.88 8.41
CA PRO A 281 5.26 -7.74 8.21
C PRO A 281 5.96 -9.09 8.20
N LYS A 282 6.91 -9.29 7.29
CA LYS A 282 7.68 -10.53 7.16
C LYS A 282 8.36 -10.89 8.47
N GLU A 283 8.98 -9.91 9.11
CA GLU A 283 9.72 -10.05 10.36
C GLU A 283 8.80 -10.49 11.50
N ALA A 284 7.57 -9.97 11.52
CA ALA A 284 6.57 -10.36 12.50
C ALA A 284 6.11 -11.81 12.30
N VAL A 285 5.84 -12.21 11.04
CA VAL A 285 5.41 -13.56 10.71
C VAL A 285 6.49 -14.59 11.02
N LEU A 286 7.75 -14.35 10.63
CA LEU A 286 8.87 -15.26 10.87
C LEU A 286 9.12 -15.52 12.37
N SER A 287 8.74 -14.58 13.23
CA SER A 287 8.92 -14.68 14.68
C SER A 287 7.81 -15.45 15.40
N LEU A 288 6.73 -15.82 14.70
CA LEU A 288 5.60 -16.56 15.28
C LEU A 288 5.88 -18.06 15.32
N THR A 289 5.47 -18.71 16.40
CA THR A 289 5.43 -20.17 16.50
C THR A 289 4.21 -20.76 15.80
N VAL A 290 4.24 -22.06 15.50
CA VAL A 290 3.10 -22.78 14.95
C VAL A 290 1.83 -22.65 15.81
N ALA A 291 1.99 -22.74 17.13
CA ALA A 291 0.87 -22.59 18.06
C ALA A 291 0.28 -21.16 18.05
N GLU A 292 1.12 -20.13 17.90
CA GLU A 292 0.66 -18.74 17.77
C GLU A 292 -0.08 -18.53 16.45
N VAL A 293 0.43 -19.05 15.32
CA VAL A 293 -0.25 -18.98 14.02
C VAL A 293 -1.60 -19.71 14.07
N GLN A 294 -1.65 -20.88 14.70
CA GLN A 294 -2.90 -21.63 14.90
C GLN A 294 -3.94 -20.80 15.66
N LYS A 295 -3.53 -20.13 16.75
CA LYS A 295 -4.43 -19.26 17.54
C LYS A 295 -4.81 -17.98 16.79
N LEU A 296 -3.88 -17.36 16.10
CA LEU A 296 -4.07 -16.10 15.39
C LEU A 296 -5.04 -16.25 14.21
N LEU A 297 -5.01 -17.38 13.50
CA LEU A 297 -5.93 -17.66 12.40
C LEU A 297 -7.24 -18.29 12.87
N GLY A 298 -7.22 -19.06 13.96
CA GLY A 298 -8.38 -19.73 14.53
C GLY A 298 -9.18 -20.50 13.47
N PRO A 299 -10.47 -20.17 13.24
CA PRO A 299 -11.30 -20.85 12.25
C PRO A 299 -10.82 -20.68 10.80
N ASN A 300 -10.01 -19.64 10.52
CA ASN A 300 -9.50 -19.36 9.17
C ASN A 300 -8.24 -20.18 8.82
N LEU A 301 -7.74 -21.02 9.74
CA LEU A 301 -6.52 -21.80 9.58
C LEU A 301 -6.53 -22.70 8.33
N VAL A 302 -7.69 -23.25 7.97
CA VAL A 302 -7.84 -24.15 6.81
C VAL A 302 -7.40 -23.47 5.51
N GLY A 303 -7.61 -22.15 5.39
CA GLY A 303 -7.20 -21.37 4.22
C GLY A 303 -5.68 -21.20 4.07
N LEU A 304 -4.90 -21.48 5.13
CA LEU A 304 -3.44 -21.29 5.12
C LEU A 304 -2.75 -22.17 4.07
N LYS A 305 -3.26 -23.39 3.83
CA LYS A 305 -2.71 -24.33 2.85
C LYS A 305 -2.70 -23.77 1.42
N ALA A 306 -3.75 -23.05 1.05
CA ALA A 306 -3.85 -22.46 -0.29
C ALA A 306 -2.80 -21.37 -0.54
N GLU A 307 -2.24 -20.82 0.55
CA GLU A 307 -1.32 -19.69 0.51
C GLU A 307 0.12 -20.08 0.84
N ALA A 308 0.40 -21.36 1.09
CA ALA A 308 1.69 -21.88 1.54
C ALA A 308 2.88 -21.55 0.60
N GLY A 309 2.61 -21.27 -0.68
CA GLY A 309 3.63 -20.86 -1.66
C GLY A 309 3.95 -19.35 -1.67
N ASN A 310 3.18 -18.52 -0.95
CA ASN A 310 3.34 -17.07 -0.95
C ASN A 310 4.27 -16.59 0.17
N GLU A 311 5.07 -15.58 -0.11
CA GLU A 311 5.82 -14.86 0.91
C GLU A 311 4.88 -13.98 1.76
N PRO A 312 5.11 -13.85 3.09
CA PRO A 312 6.19 -14.42 3.90
C PRO A 312 5.92 -15.84 4.46
N LEU A 313 4.76 -16.43 4.15
CA LEU A 313 4.33 -17.70 4.74
C LEU A 313 5.22 -18.87 4.33
N ARG A 314 5.66 -18.93 3.08
CA ARG A 314 6.59 -19.97 2.59
C ARG A 314 7.87 -19.99 3.41
N ASP A 315 8.52 -18.83 3.58
CA ASP A 315 9.73 -18.72 4.40
C ASP A 315 9.45 -19.10 5.87
N TRP A 316 8.30 -18.73 6.43
CA TRP A 316 7.90 -19.17 7.78
C TRP A 316 7.79 -20.69 7.90
N ILE A 317 7.10 -21.34 6.95
CA ILE A 317 6.95 -22.82 6.90
C ILE A 317 8.32 -23.48 6.91
N SER A 318 9.28 -22.96 6.13
CA SER A 318 10.63 -23.54 6.03
C SER A 318 11.43 -23.53 7.33
N GLN A 319 11.08 -22.64 8.26
CA GLN A 319 11.77 -22.48 9.54
C GLN A 319 11.16 -23.32 10.67
N GLN A 320 9.98 -23.91 10.46
CA GLN A 320 9.31 -24.71 11.49
C GLN A 320 9.79 -26.16 11.47
N SER A 321 9.65 -26.89 12.57
CA SER A 321 9.83 -28.34 12.56
C SER A 321 8.70 -29.03 11.79
N GLN A 322 8.98 -30.15 11.13
CA GLN A 322 7.93 -30.92 10.45
C GLN A 322 6.90 -31.45 11.45
N GLU A 323 7.32 -31.87 12.64
CA GLU A 323 6.41 -32.26 13.74
C GLU A 323 5.42 -31.15 14.09
N ASP A 324 5.87 -29.90 14.24
CA ASP A 324 4.97 -28.81 14.59
C ASP A 324 4.01 -28.49 13.44
N LEU A 325 4.49 -28.50 12.19
CA LEU A 325 3.62 -28.31 11.02
C LEU A 325 2.55 -29.40 10.91
N ASP A 326 2.89 -30.65 11.23
CA ASP A 326 1.96 -31.78 11.21
C ASP A 326 0.83 -31.60 12.24
N ARG A 327 1.09 -30.94 13.38
CA ARG A 327 0.07 -30.61 14.40
C ARG A 327 -1.02 -29.67 13.88
N LEU A 328 -0.76 -28.92 12.80
CA LEU A 328 -1.78 -28.10 12.15
C LEU A 328 -2.80 -28.94 11.36
N GLY A 329 -2.48 -30.19 11.02
CA GLY A 329 -3.38 -31.08 10.25
C GLY A 329 -3.63 -30.62 8.81
N LEU A 330 -2.83 -29.70 8.29
CA LEU A 330 -2.98 -29.13 6.94
C LEU A 330 -2.20 -29.90 5.87
N GLY A 331 -1.29 -30.80 6.28
CA GLY A 331 -0.37 -31.49 5.37
C GLY A 331 0.60 -30.52 4.69
N LEU A 332 1.13 -29.57 5.46
CA LEU A 332 2.19 -28.66 5.01
C LEU A 332 3.52 -29.42 5.05
N VAL A 333 4.31 -29.25 3.99
CA VAL A 333 5.64 -29.87 3.86
C VAL A 333 6.62 -28.77 3.51
N GLY A 334 7.75 -28.72 4.22
CA GLY A 334 8.79 -27.73 3.99
C GLY A 334 9.59 -27.36 5.22
N GLY A 335 9.13 -27.73 6.41
CA GLY A 335 9.85 -27.52 7.66
C GLY A 335 11.10 -28.40 7.80
N VAL A 336 11.88 -28.14 8.85
CA VAL A 336 13.04 -28.94 9.25
C VAL A 336 12.59 -30.38 9.53
N PRO A 337 13.17 -31.39 8.84
CA PRO A 337 12.74 -32.77 8.99
C PRO A 337 12.95 -33.27 10.43
N ASN A 338 12.08 -34.18 10.85
CA ASN A 338 12.20 -34.82 12.16
C ASN A 338 13.41 -35.75 12.15
N GLY A 339 14.35 -35.55 13.08
CA GLY A 339 15.53 -36.41 13.25
C GLY A 339 16.81 -35.89 12.59
N TYR A 340 17.73 -36.80 12.25
CA TYR A 340 19.04 -36.48 11.69
C TYR A 340 19.05 -36.68 10.17
N LEU A 341 19.70 -35.77 9.44
CA LEU A 341 20.03 -35.97 8.03
C LEU A 341 21.11 -37.05 7.93
N VAL A 342 20.76 -38.22 7.40
CA VAL A 342 21.75 -39.22 6.97
C VAL A 342 22.30 -38.74 5.63
N LEU A 343 23.44 -38.04 5.67
CA LEU A 343 24.21 -37.72 4.47
C LEU A 343 25.04 -38.94 4.10
N ASP A 344 24.59 -39.67 3.09
CA ASP A 344 25.35 -40.78 2.53
C ASP A 344 26.51 -40.20 1.68
N LEU A 345 27.68 -40.05 2.30
CA LEU A 345 28.90 -39.55 1.65
C LEU A 345 29.56 -40.61 0.75
N HIS A 346 28.79 -41.54 0.19
CA HIS A 346 29.30 -42.54 -0.74
C HIS A 346 29.15 -42.07 -2.18
N GLY A 347 30.14 -41.29 -2.64
CA GLY A 347 30.11 -40.69 -3.96
C GLY A 347 31.46 -40.25 -4.52
N ARG A 348 32.55 -40.99 -4.29
CA ARG A 348 33.68 -41.04 -5.25
C ARG A 348 34.60 -42.26 -5.06
N GLU A 349 34.11 -43.46 -5.32
CA GLU A 349 34.96 -44.49 -5.92
C GLU A 349 34.59 -44.59 -7.39
N ALA A 350 35.48 -44.06 -8.22
CA ALA A 350 35.35 -44.11 -9.66
C ALA A 350 35.41 -45.57 -10.13
N SER A 351 34.43 -45.93 -10.96
CA SER A 351 34.46 -47.13 -11.78
C SER A 351 35.81 -47.28 -12.48
N SER A 352 36.43 -48.45 -12.32
CA SER A 352 37.36 -48.99 -13.31
C SER A 352 36.97 -50.44 -13.62
N GLY A 353 35.95 -50.60 -14.46
CA GLY A 353 35.78 -51.81 -15.26
C GLY A 353 36.92 -51.88 -16.30
N GLY A 354 37.58 -53.02 -16.39
CA GLY A 354 38.87 -53.22 -17.09
C GLY A 354 38.86 -53.11 -18.63
N PRO A 355 39.97 -53.48 -19.29
CA PRO A 355 40.07 -54.87 -19.77
C PRO A 355 41.47 -55.56 -19.77
N HIS A 356 41.42 -56.89 -19.59
CA HIS A 356 42.21 -57.98 -20.22
C HIS A 356 43.76 -58.11 -20.18
N ARG A 357 44.25 -59.15 -19.45
CA ARG A 357 44.95 -60.40 -19.90
C ARG A 357 46.25 -60.77 -19.13
N LEU A 358 46.18 -61.95 -18.49
CA LEU A 358 47.17 -63.04 -18.33
C LEU A 358 48.54 -62.81 -17.64
N GLY A 359 48.80 -63.58 -16.56
CA GLY A 359 50.13 -64.17 -16.33
C GLY A 359 50.67 -64.24 -14.88
N ARG A 360 50.44 -65.39 -14.21
CA ARG A 360 51.41 -66.23 -13.45
C ARG A 360 52.34 -65.62 -12.36
N GLY A 361 52.14 -66.09 -11.12
CA GLY A 361 53.22 -66.48 -10.18
C GLY A 361 53.73 -65.45 -9.13
N PRO A 362 54.37 -65.88 -8.01
CA PRO A 362 54.11 -65.32 -6.67
C PRO A 362 55.28 -64.62 -5.94
N GLY A 363 54.94 -63.59 -5.13
CA GLY A 363 55.70 -62.97 -4.00
C GLY A 363 56.98 -62.17 -4.34
N PRO A 364 57.64 -61.47 -3.40
CA PRO A 364 57.19 -60.69 -2.23
C PRO A 364 57.81 -59.24 -2.13
N VAL A 365 57.19 -58.36 -1.32
CA VAL A 365 57.81 -57.33 -0.41
C VAL A 365 58.57 -56.11 -1.00
N LEU A 366 58.45 -54.97 -0.28
CA LEU A 366 59.17 -53.67 -0.36
C LEU A 366 58.59 -52.67 -1.41
N THR A 367 58.39 -51.37 -1.17
CA THR A 367 58.82 -50.45 -0.10
C THR A 367 58.04 -49.15 -0.19
N VAL A 368 57.89 -48.51 0.97
CA VAL A 368 57.55 -47.10 1.23
C VAL A 368 58.34 -46.14 0.35
N THR A 369 57.74 -45.04 -0.11
CA THR A 369 58.26 -43.67 0.11
C THR A 369 57.22 -42.60 -0.20
N ALA A 370 57.06 -41.72 0.79
CA ALA A 370 56.37 -40.44 0.74
C ALA A 370 57.10 -39.45 -0.18
N SER A 371 56.36 -38.48 -0.72
CA SER A 371 56.89 -37.13 -0.98
C SER A 371 55.73 -36.14 -1.03
N LEU A 372 55.60 -35.39 0.06
CA LEU A 372 54.98 -34.07 0.12
C LEU A 372 55.69 -33.12 -0.85
N LEU A 373 54.94 -32.28 -1.56
CA LEU A 373 55.41 -30.96 -1.97
C LEU A 373 54.25 -29.95 -1.87
N LEU A 374 54.48 -28.96 -1.01
CA LEU A 374 53.67 -27.81 -0.67
C LEU A 374 54.01 -26.63 -1.59
N ALA A 375 53.03 -25.73 -1.71
CA ALA A 375 53.15 -24.30 -2.04
C ALA A 375 53.45 -23.97 -3.53
N SER A 376 53.03 -22.86 -4.13
CA SER A 376 52.51 -21.56 -3.66
C SER A 376 51.80 -20.88 -4.87
N VAL A 377 50.68 -20.15 -4.71
CA VAL A 377 50.55 -18.68 -4.56
C VAL A 377 50.81 -17.85 -5.85
N LEU A 378 49.99 -16.79 -6.00
CA LEU A 378 49.93 -15.67 -6.99
C LEU A 378 48.81 -15.87 -8.04
N SER A 379 47.79 -15.01 -8.16
CA SER A 379 47.55 -13.63 -7.72
C SER A 379 46.06 -13.36 -7.48
#